data_AF-B6IJQ0-F1
#
_entry.id   AF-B6IJQ0-F1
#
_cell.length_a   1.000
_cell.length_b   1.000
_cell.length_c   1.000
_cell.angle_alpha   90.00
_cell.angle_beta   90.00
_cell.angle_gamma   90.00
#
_symmetry.space_group_name_H-M   'P 1'
#
loop_
_entity.id
_entity.type
_entity.pdbx_description
1 polymer ?
#
loop_
_entity_poly.entity_id
_entity_poly.type
_entity_poly.pdbx_seq_one_letter_code
_entity_poly.pdbx_strand_id
1 'polypeptide(L)'
;MCAKRSAEHFRAEQTTSTSKKPSFSYCSQTLCEYAQAFRDPLNRHFDMEMAQYLIGPLNINHISRSMYHNNINHQCTTVEQIGRLVVLMDSRKMYGEEYNTSEVLRKVSEAVEKIEHYYSSRGIVPEVTCLNPH
;
A
#
# COMPACT_ATOMS: atom_id res chain seq x y z
N MET A 1 15.46 13.40 -9.33
CA MET A 1 15.23 12.86 -10.68
C MET A 1 14.99 11.35 -10.59
N CYS A 2 13.75 10.86 -10.62
CA CYS A 2 13.49 9.40 -10.72
C CYS A 2 13.80 8.99 -12.18
N ALA A 3 14.69 8.01 -12.35
CA ALA A 3 15.09 7.51 -13.66
C ALA A 3 13.89 6.84 -14.35
N LYS A 4 13.53 7.32 -15.54
CA LYS A 4 12.62 6.61 -16.44
C LYS A 4 13.25 5.27 -16.78
N ARG A 5 12.55 4.15 -16.54
CA ARG A 5 12.85 2.92 -17.26
C ARG A 5 11.67 2.49 -18.10
N SER A 6 11.94 2.64 -19.39
CA SER A 6 11.15 2.27 -20.55
C SER A 6 10.60 0.86 -20.43
N ALA A 7 9.37 0.69 -20.90
CA ALA A 7 8.83 -0.61 -21.26
C ALA A 7 9.67 -1.18 -22.41
N GLU A 8 10.45 -2.23 -22.16
CA GLU A 8 10.93 -3.16 -23.17
C GLU A 8 11.63 -4.35 -22.51
N HIS A 9 11.41 -5.54 -23.08
CA HIS A 9 11.98 -6.85 -22.74
C HIS A 9 11.26 -7.74 -21.71
N PHE A 10 10.14 -8.28 -22.18
CA PHE A 10 9.82 -9.70 -22.01
C PHE A 10 10.93 -10.56 -22.67
N ARG A 11 11.80 -11.19 -21.88
CA ARG A 11 12.55 -12.38 -22.31
C ARG A 11 12.94 -13.21 -21.08
N ALA A 12 12.55 -14.47 -21.13
CA ALA A 12 12.90 -15.50 -20.16
C ALA A 12 14.41 -15.73 -20.15
N GLU A 13 14.99 -15.89 -18.97
CA GLU A 13 16.19 -16.69 -18.76
C GLU A 13 16.27 -17.10 -17.29
N GLN A 14 16.04 -18.39 -17.04
CA GLN A 14 16.48 -19.07 -15.83
C GLN A 14 18.01 -19.09 -15.85
N THR A 15 18.67 -18.66 -14.77
CA THR A 15 19.62 -19.49 -14.00
C THR A 15 20.39 -18.65 -12.96
N THR A 16 20.69 -19.33 -11.85
CA THR A 16 21.64 -19.02 -10.77
C THR A 16 21.16 -18.17 -9.58
N SER A 17 21.28 -18.83 -8.43
CA SER A 17 20.88 -18.45 -7.10
C SER A 17 21.77 -17.38 -6.48
N THR A 18 21.19 -16.24 -6.12
CA THR A 18 21.40 -15.62 -4.81
C THR A 18 20.06 -15.01 -4.41
N SER A 19 19.48 -15.49 -3.31
CA SER A 19 18.20 -14.99 -2.77
C SER A 19 18.41 -13.59 -2.20
N LYS A 20 18.51 -12.60 -3.08
CA LYS A 20 18.27 -11.20 -2.71
C LYS A 20 16.75 -11.04 -2.66
N LYS A 21 16.19 -10.99 -1.44
CA LYS A 21 14.83 -10.49 -1.25
C LYS A 21 14.73 -9.18 -2.06
N PRO A 22 13.79 -9.04 -3.01
CA PRO A 22 13.69 -7.82 -3.79
C PRO A 22 13.39 -6.69 -2.81
N SER A 23 14.39 -5.84 -2.54
CA SER A 23 14.16 -4.60 -1.80
C SER A 23 13.45 -3.67 -2.77
N PHE A 24 12.11 -3.70 -2.75
CA PHE A 24 11.29 -2.73 -3.44
C PHE A 24 11.56 -1.34 -2.85
N SER A 25 12.50 -0.61 -3.46
CA SER A 25 12.67 0.82 -3.26
C SER A 25 11.55 1.51 -4.06
N TYR A 26 10.42 1.78 -3.41
CA TYR A 26 9.34 2.53 -4.03
C TYR A 26 9.81 3.99 -4.23
N CYS A 27 9.77 4.49 -5.47
CA CYS A 27 9.75 5.94 -5.71
C CYS A 27 8.46 6.45 -5.04
N SER A 28 8.50 7.60 -4.35
CA SER A 28 7.35 8.14 -3.58
C SER A 28 6.06 8.20 -4.39
N GLN A 29 6.18 8.45 -5.69
CA GLN A 29 5.07 8.51 -6.63
C GLN A 29 4.37 7.16 -6.83
N THR A 30 5.12 6.05 -6.87
CA THR A 30 4.54 4.70 -6.99
C THR A 30 3.80 4.30 -5.71
N LEU A 31 4.30 4.71 -4.53
CA LEU A 31 3.61 4.46 -3.27
C LEU A 31 2.28 5.23 -3.19
N CYS A 32 2.27 6.48 -3.63
CA CYS A 32 1.04 7.29 -3.70
C CYS A 32 -0.04 6.62 -4.54
N GLU A 33 0.33 6.09 -5.72
CA GLU A 33 -0.60 5.38 -6.61
C GLU A 33 -1.22 4.16 -5.92
N TYR A 34 -0.43 3.32 -5.26
CA TYR A 34 -0.96 2.18 -4.52
C TYR A 34 -1.81 2.58 -3.31
N ALA A 35 -1.45 3.69 -2.66
CA ALA A 35 -2.16 4.19 -1.49
C ALA A 35 -3.57 4.70 -1.82
N GLN A 36 -3.88 5.00 -3.09
CA GLN A 36 -5.23 5.37 -3.51
C GLN A 36 -6.27 4.31 -3.16
N ALA A 37 -5.91 3.03 -3.14
CA ALA A 37 -6.84 1.94 -2.84
C ALA A 37 -7.48 2.02 -1.43
N PHE A 38 -6.84 2.76 -0.53
CA PHE A 38 -7.28 2.96 0.85
C PHE A 38 -7.98 4.30 1.10
N ARG A 39 -8.03 5.19 0.10
CA ARG A 39 -8.70 6.49 0.24
C ARG A 39 -10.18 6.35 -0.03
N ASP A 40 -10.92 7.39 0.36
CA ASP A 40 -12.31 7.52 -0.06
C ASP A 40 -12.39 7.67 -1.58
N PRO A 41 -13.19 6.82 -2.25
CA PRO A 41 -13.24 6.83 -3.70
C PRO A 41 -14.10 7.97 -4.22
N LEU A 42 -13.58 8.69 -5.21
CA LEU A 42 -14.34 9.69 -5.94
C LEU A 42 -15.53 9.06 -6.70
N ASN A 43 -15.40 7.81 -7.15
CA ASN A 43 -16.46 7.08 -7.84
C ASN A 43 -16.59 5.65 -7.31
N ARG A 44 -17.62 5.41 -6.49
CA ARG A 44 -17.85 4.11 -5.83
C ARG A 44 -18.11 2.94 -6.78
N HIS A 45 -18.58 3.18 -8.01
CA HIS A 45 -18.95 2.09 -8.93
C HIS A 45 -17.75 1.39 -9.59
N PHE A 46 -16.66 2.11 -9.85
CA PHE A 46 -15.48 1.57 -10.56
C PHE A 46 -14.28 1.30 -9.66
N ASP A 47 -14.45 1.59 -8.38
CA ASP A 47 -13.36 1.72 -7.44
C ASP A 47 -12.94 0.37 -6.83
N MET A 48 -13.85 -0.58 -6.68
CA MET A 48 -13.51 -1.85 -6.03
C MET A 48 -12.51 -2.69 -6.84
N GLU A 49 -12.72 -2.84 -8.16
CA GLU A 49 -11.81 -3.59 -9.03
C GLU A 49 -10.43 -2.92 -9.12
N MET A 50 -10.41 -1.59 -9.26
CA MET A 50 -9.17 -0.81 -9.30
C MET A 50 -8.41 -0.92 -7.98
N ALA A 51 -9.10 -0.79 -6.85
CA ALA A 51 -8.49 -0.91 -5.53
C ALA A 51 -7.93 -2.32 -5.29
N GLN A 52 -8.61 -3.37 -5.75
CA GLN A 52 -8.07 -4.73 -5.69
C GLN A 52 -6.80 -4.89 -6.53
N TYR A 53 -6.79 -4.34 -7.75
CA TYR A 53 -5.62 -4.33 -8.63
C TYR A 53 -4.42 -3.60 -8.00
N LEU A 54 -4.64 -2.40 -7.47
CA LEU A 54 -3.60 -1.58 -6.84
C LEU A 54 -3.00 -2.26 -5.60
N ILE A 55 -3.81 -2.93 -4.79
CA ILE A 55 -3.31 -3.61 -3.58
C ILE A 55 -2.52 -4.87 -3.94
N GLY A 56 -2.94 -5.61 -4.96
CA GLY A 56 -2.39 -6.93 -5.28
C GLY A 56 -2.56 -7.92 -4.11
N PRO A 57 -1.71 -8.92 -3.91
CA PRO A 57 -1.81 -9.82 -2.75
C PRO A 57 -1.73 -9.05 -1.42
N LEU A 58 -2.50 -9.47 -0.40
CA LEU A 58 -2.46 -8.78 0.90
C LEU A 58 -1.07 -8.91 1.53
N ASN A 59 -0.36 -7.78 1.57
CA ASN A 59 0.97 -7.67 2.16
C ASN A 59 0.96 -6.61 3.25
N ILE A 60 1.10 -7.04 4.51
CA ILE A 60 1.02 -6.17 5.69
C ILE A 60 1.97 -4.97 5.58
N ASN A 61 3.21 -5.17 5.11
CA ASN A 61 4.20 -4.09 5.00
C ASN A 61 3.84 -3.09 3.91
N HIS A 62 3.27 -3.57 2.79
CA HIS A 62 2.83 -2.69 1.72
C HIS A 62 1.63 -1.85 2.18
N ILE A 63 0.63 -2.51 2.76
CA ILE A 63 -0.60 -1.89 3.25
C ILE A 63 -0.29 -0.84 4.33
N SER A 64 0.50 -1.20 5.34
CA SER A 64 0.81 -0.27 6.44
C SER A 64 1.61 0.95 5.96
N ARG A 65 2.53 0.78 5.01
CA ARG A 65 3.25 1.89 4.39
C ARG A 65 2.35 2.79 3.57
N SER A 66 1.41 2.23 2.81
CA SER A 66 0.42 2.99 2.04
C SER A 66 -0.51 3.77 2.97
N MET A 67 -0.96 3.16 4.08
CA MET A 67 -1.80 3.84 5.06
C MET A 67 -1.07 4.99 5.75
N TYR A 68 0.15 4.74 6.21
CA TYR A 68 0.98 5.78 6.79
C TYR A 68 1.26 6.91 5.80
N HIS A 69 1.53 6.58 4.53
CA HIS A 69 1.72 7.57 3.47
C HIS A 69 0.49 8.48 3.32
N ASN A 70 -0.72 7.92 3.32
CA ASN A 70 -1.96 8.68 3.27
C ASN A 70 -2.19 9.54 4.52
N ASN A 71 -1.84 9.05 5.71
CA ASN A 71 -1.91 9.85 6.96
C ASN A 71 -1.09 11.14 6.84
N ILE A 72 0.09 11.06 6.22
CA ILE A 72 0.99 12.20 6.04
C ILE A 72 0.59 13.09 4.87
N ASN A 73 0.16 12.52 3.74
CA ASN A 73 0.06 13.24 2.47
C ASN A 73 -1.37 13.54 1.99
N HIS A 74 -2.37 12.85 2.54
CA HIS A 74 -3.75 12.85 2.01
C HIS A 74 -4.82 13.00 3.10
N GLN A 75 -4.43 13.40 4.32
CA GLN A 75 -5.35 13.67 5.43
C GLN A 75 -6.28 12.51 5.80
N CYS A 76 -5.88 11.28 5.48
CA CYS A 76 -6.65 10.10 5.87
C CYS A 76 -6.32 9.71 7.31
N THR A 77 -7.24 9.03 7.98
CA THR A 77 -6.98 8.38 9.26
C THR A 77 -6.74 6.88 9.07
N THR A 78 -5.97 6.26 9.96
CA THR A 78 -5.79 4.80 9.96
C THR A 78 -7.13 4.05 10.11
N VAL A 79 -8.07 4.62 10.87
CA VAL A 79 -9.39 4.01 11.11
C VAL A 79 -10.23 3.94 9.83
N GLU A 80 -10.32 5.02 9.07
CA GLU A 80 -11.04 5.05 7.78
C GLU A 80 -10.45 4.03 6.81
N GLN A 81 -9.12 4.01 6.71
CA GLN A 81 -8.39 3.12 5.82
C GLN A 81 -8.52 1.65 6.23
N ILE A 82 -8.61 1.35 7.53
CA ILE A 82 -8.94 0.00 8.04
C ILE A 82 -10.36 -0.41 7.63
N GLY A 83 -11.34 0.50 7.75
CA GLY A 83 -12.70 0.24 7.29
C GLY A 83 -12.72 -0.12 5.80
N ARG A 84 -11.93 0.61 5.00
CA ARG A 84 -11.75 0.31 3.58
C ARG A 84 -11.09 -1.05 3.32
N LEU A 85 -10.06 -1.41 4.08
CA LEU A 85 -9.41 -2.72 4.00
C LEU A 85 -10.38 -3.88 4.30
N VAL A 86 -11.31 -3.70 5.24
CA VAL A 86 -12.35 -4.71 5.52
C VAL A 86 -13.22 -4.97 4.29
N VAL A 87 -13.69 -3.91 3.62
CA VAL A 87 -14.51 -4.04 2.41
C VAL A 87 -13.73 -4.76 1.29
N LEU A 88 -12.44 -4.43 1.13
CA LEU A 88 -11.59 -5.07 0.15
C LEU A 88 -11.36 -6.56 0.43
N MET A 89 -11.11 -6.94 1.69
CA MET A 89 -10.99 -8.34 2.07
C MET A 89 -12.31 -9.10 1.88
N ASP A 90 -13.45 -8.47 2.14
CA ASP A 90 -14.76 -9.08 1.92
C ASP A 90 -15.03 -9.32 0.43
N SER A 91 -14.72 -8.35 -0.42
CA SER A 91 -14.84 -8.49 -1.88
C SER A 91 -14.00 -9.63 -2.45
N ARG A 92 -12.87 -9.96 -1.80
CA ARG A 92 -11.96 -11.04 -2.22
C ARG A 92 -12.49 -12.44 -1.95
N LYS A 93 -13.44 -12.59 -1.02
CA LYS A 93 -14.12 -13.87 -0.78
C LYS A 93 -14.83 -14.37 -2.03
N MET A 94 -15.33 -13.45 -2.88
CA MET A 94 -15.96 -13.80 -4.16
C MET A 94 -15.00 -14.50 -5.14
N TYR A 95 -13.69 -14.30 -4.97
CA TYR A 95 -12.64 -14.92 -5.77
C TYR A 95 -11.96 -16.11 -5.06
N GLY A 96 -12.51 -16.58 -3.94
CA GLY A 96 -11.97 -17.70 -3.17
C GLY A 96 -10.75 -17.36 -2.31
N GLU A 97 -10.42 -16.08 -2.16
CA GLU A 97 -9.38 -15.62 -1.25
C GLU A 97 -9.99 -15.34 0.13
N GLU A 98 -9.77 -16.26 1.08
CA GLU A 98 -10.20 -16.09 2.47
C GLU A 98 -9.06 -15.65 3.37
N TYR A 99 -9.32 -14.62 4.19
CA TYR A 99 -8.37 -14.07 5.12
C TYR A 99 -8.94 -14.09 6.53
N ASN A 100 -8.09 -14.36 7.52
CA ASN A 100 -8.43 -14.08 8.92
C ASN A 100 -8.44 -12.56 9.13
N THR A 101 -9.59 -11.94 8.93
CA THR A 101 -9.80 -10.48 9.04
C THR A 101 -9.19 -9.92 10.31
N SER A 102 -9.51 -10.50 11.47
CA SER A 102 -9.02 -10.02 12.77
C SER A 102 -7.48 -10.05 12.85
N GLU A 103 -6.85 -11.09 12.34
CA GLU A 103 -5.39 -11.20 12.31
C GLU A 103 -4.75 -10.19 11.37
N VAL A 104 -5.30 -10.01 10.17
CA VAL A 104 -4.80 -9.03 9.19
C VAL A 104 -4.92 -7.62 9.76
N LEU A 105 -6.10 -7.25 10.28
CA LEU A 105 -6.33 -5.93 10.84
C LEU A 105 -5.37 -5.64 12.00
N ARG A 106 -5.22 -6.57 12.95
CA ARG A 106 -4.27 -6.41 14.06
C ARG A 106 -2.85 -6.18 13.56
N LYS A 107 -2.38 -7.01 12.61
CA LYS A 107 -1.02 -6.89 12.05
C LYS A 107 -0.80 -5.57 11.31
N VAL A 108 -1.80 -5.10 10.56
CA VAL A 108 -1.73 -3.82 9.85
C VAL A 108 -1.68 -2.66 10.85
N SER A 109 -2.58 -2.62 11.83
CA SER A 109 -2.61 -1.56 12.86
C SER A 109 -1.27 -1.48 13.61
N GLU A 110 -0.77 -2.61 14.12
CA GLU A 110 0.53 -2.66 14.81
C GLU A 110 1.68 -2.21 13.92
N ALA A 111 1.61 -2.50 12.61
CA ALA A 111 2.65 -2.09 11.67
C ALA A 111 2.61 -0.57 11.39
N VAL A 112 1.43 0.03 11.28
CA VAL A 112 1.28 1.49 11.13
C VAL A 112 1.79 2.21 12.38
N GLU A 113 1.38 1.76 13.57
CA GLU A 113 1.83 2.32 14.85
C GLU A 113 3.36 2.23 15.00
N LYS A 114 3.97 1.11 14.60
CA LYS A 114 5.45 0.95 14.61
C LYS A 114 6.13 1.96 13.69
N ILE A 115 5.56 2.26 12.53
CA ILE A 115 6.09 3.26 11.61
C ILE A 115 6.00 4.65 12.26
N GLU A 116 4.84 5.02 12.77
CA GLU A 116 4.61 6.30 13.45
C GLU A 116 5.56 6.50 14.63
N HIS A 117 5.68 5.50 15.50
CA HIS A 117 6.60 5.52 16.63
C HIS A 117 8.06 5.65 16.19
N TYR A 118 8.47 4.97 15.12
CA TYR A 118 9.84 5.05 14.59
C TYR A 118 10.20 6.49 14.16
N TYR A 119 9.30 7.17 13.43
CA TYR A 119 9.54 8.54 12.98
C TYR A 119 9.50 9.53 14.17
N SER A 120 8.49 9.39 15.03
CA SER A 120 8.31 10.25 16.22
C SER A 120 9.49 10.15 17.20
N SER A 121 9.92 8.93 17.55
CA SER A 121 11.05 8.71 18.48
C SER A 121 12.39 9.23 17.97
N ARG A 122 12.51 9.48 16.67
CA ARG A 122 13.72 10.02 16.02
C ARG A 122 13.59 11.50 15.66
N GLY A 123 12.45 12.14 15.96
CA GLY A 123 12.19 13.53 15.58
C GLY A 123 12.22 13.75 14.07
N ILE A 124 11.98 12.71 13.27
CA ILE A 124 11.97 12.81 11.82
C ILE A 124 10.60 13.32 11.41
N VAL A 125 10.57 14.51 10.80
CA VAL A 125 9.35 15.06 10.19
C VAL A 125 9.23 14.47 8.77
N PRO A 126 8.16 13.71 8.47
CA PRO A 126 7.96 13.18 7.13
C PRO A 126 7.76 14.31 6.12
N GLU A 127 8.46 14.24 4.99
CA GLU A 127 8.29 15.21 3.91
C GLU A 127 6.97 14.93 3.17
N VAL A 128 6.22 15.99 2.88
CA VAL A 128 5.03 15.89 2.02
C VAL A 128 5.52 15.72 0.58
N THR A 129 5.25 14.56 -0.01
CA THR A 129 5.81 14.14 -1.30
C THR A 129 4.80 14.10 -2.43
N CYS A 130 3.50 14.31 -2.15
CA CYS A 130 2.43 14.25 -3.14
C CYS A 130 1.99 15.65 -3.58
N LEU A 131 1.90 15.84 -4.90
CA LEU A 131 1.47 17.10 -5.53
C LEU A 131 -0.06 17.29 -5.55
N ASN A 132 -0.85 16.23 -5.28
CA ASN A 132 -2.31 16.29 -5.20
C ASN A 132 -2.78 15.67 -3.88
N PRO A 133 -3.40 16.43 -2.97
CA PRO A 133 -3.82 15.94 -1.65
C PRO A 133 -5.13 15.13 -1.67
N HIS A 134 -5.84 15.10 -2.80
CA HIS A 134 -7.10 14.38 -2.98
C HIS A 134 -6.88 13.04 -3.70
#